data_AF-A0A5I1M874-F1
#
_entry.id   AF-A0A5I1M874-F1
#
_cell.length_a   1.000
_cell.length_b   1.000
_cell.length_c   1.000
_cell.angle_alpha   90.00
_cell.angle_beta   90.00
_cell.angle_gamma   90.00
#
_symmetry.space_group_name_H-M   'P 1'
#
loop_
_entity.id
_entity.type
_entity.pdbx_description
1 polymer ?
#
loop_
_entity_poly.entity_id
_entity_poly.type
_entity_poly.pdbx_seq_one_letter_code
_entity_poly.pdbx_strand_id
1 'polypeptide(L)'
;MSDYGLFIKGKMLGARQQPKRNGQGYYNEIGVELEIPNGFGGVKQDLIIIRVSQSLVNAGVLNCASKLTGKFVQIPVYVRPWSMDGREGVTYNLSSDSVIKEIKKES
;
A
#
# COMPACT_ATOMS: atom_id res chain seq x y z
N MET A 1 18.82 1.44 -8.92
CA MET A 1 17.85 1.77 -7.86
C MET A 1 18.36 1.11 -6.60
N SER A 2 18.63 1.88 -5.56
CA SER A 2 19.17 1.38 -4.30
C SER A 2 18.12 0.51 -3.60
N ASP A 3 18.42 -0.77 -3.35
CA ASP A 3 17.54 -1.72 -2.66
C ASP A 3 17.42 -1.45 -1.13
N TYR A 4 17.88 -0.29 -0.65
CA TYR A 4 17.99 0.06 0.77
C TYR A 4 16.70 0.65 1.37
N GLY A 5 15.53 0.26 0.87
CA GLY A 5 14.22 0.78 1.28
C GLY A 5 13.35 -0.25 2.01
N LEU A 6 12.28 0.23 2.65
CA LEU A 6 11.21 -0.65 3.13
C LEU A 6 10.22 -0.89 1.99
N PHE A 7 9.86 -2.16 1.78
CA PHE A 7 8.94 -2.55 0.73
C PHE A 7 7.79 -3.39 1.29
N ILE A 8 6.61 -3.22 0.69
CA ILE A 8 5.49 -4.14 0.84
C ILE A 8 5.42 -4.96 -0.44
N LYS A 9 5.50 -6.29 -0.32
CA LYS A 9 5.31 -7.23 -1.42
C LYS A 9 4.00 -7.97 -1.23
N GLY A 10 3.15 -7.98 -2.24
CA GLY A 10 1.86 -8.67 -2.17
C GLY A 10 1.06 -8.52 -3.44
N LYS A 11 -0.19 -9.00 -3.43
CA LYS A 11 -1.09 -8.89 -4.57
C LYS A 11 -1.78 -7.54 -4.56
N MET A 12 -1.66 -6.77 -5.64
CA MET A 12 -2.36 -5.50 -5.82
C MET A 12 -3.87 -5.76 -5.89
N LEU A 13 -4.62 -5.16 -4.97
CA LEU A 13 -6.09 -5.24 -4.96
C LEU A 13 -6.74 -4.06 -5.68
N GLY A 14 -6.00 -2.96 -5.86
CA GLY A 14 -6.43 -1.78 -6.58
C GLY A 14 -6.16 -0.49 -5.82
N ALA A 15 -6.72 0.59 -6.32
CA ALA A 15 -6.60 1.93 -5.74
C ALA A 15 -7.97 2.60 -5.62
N ARG A 16 -8.14 3.44 -4.59
CA ARG A 16 -9.38 4.19 -4.37
C ARG A 16 -9.13 5.55 -3.71
N GLN A 17 -10.13 6.41 -3.81
CA GLN A 17 -10.22 7.64 -3.03
C GLN A 17 -11.34 7.47 -1.99
N GLN A 18 -10.97 7.42 -0.71
CA GLN A 18 -11.92 7.27 0.39
C GLN A 18 -12.23 8.65 0.99
N PRO A 19 -13.50 9.08 1.07
CA PRO A 19 -13.86 10.35 1.71
C PRO A 19 -13.36 10.39 3.16
N LYS A 20 -12.80 11.52 3.60
CA LYS A 20 -12.46 11.71 5.02
C LYS A 20 -13.73 11.86 5.83
N ARG A 21 -13.73 11.34 7.07
CA ARG A 21 -14.91 11.37 7.98
C ARG A 21 -15.43 12.78 8.26
N ASN A 22 -14.57 13.80 8.20
CA ASN A 22 -14.96 15.19 8.40
C ASN A 22 -15.47 15.90 7.12
N GLY A 23 -15.63 15.16 6.02
CA GLY A 23 -16.10 15.72 4.74
C GLY A 23 -15.08 16.58 3.99
N GLN A 24 -13.90 16.82 4.55
CA GLN A 24 -12.89 17.69 3.95
C GLN A 24 -11.84 16.86 3.17
N GLY A 25 -12.22 16.50 1.94
CA GLY A 25 -11.36 15.84 0.97
C GLY A 25 -11.32 14.32 1.11
N TYR A 26 -10.29 13.73 0.50
CA TYR A 26 -10.16 12.28 0.35
C TYR A 26 -8.82 11.80 0.91
N TYR A 27 -8.81 10.57 1.39
CA TYR A 27 -7.60 9.79 1.43
C TYR A 27 -7.42 9.06 0.11
N ASN A 28 -6.23 9.13 -0.45
CA ASN A 28 -5.85 8.34 -1.62
C ASN A 28 -5.16 7.06 -1.12
N GLU A 29 -5.67 5.90 -1.55
CA GLU A 29 -5.29 4.61 -0.99
C GLU A 29 -4.96 3.60 -2.09
N ILE A 30 -3.96 2.77 -1.82
CA ILE A 30 -3.66 1.55 -2.55
C ILE A 30 -3.85 0.38 -1.59
N GLY A 31 -4.59 -0.65 -2.03
CA GLY A 31 -4.77 -1.89 -1.29
C GLY A 31 -3.84 -2.98 -1.79
N VAL A 32 -3.13 -3.64 -0.87
CA VAL A 32 -2.29 -4.81 -1.15
C VAL A 32 -2.67 -5.94 -0.22
N GLU A 33 -2.90 -7.13 -0.78
CA GLU A 33 -3.10 -8.36 -0.03
C GLU A 33 -1.75 -9.02 0.28
N LEU A 34 -1.55 -9.36 1.55
CA LEU A 34 -0.46 -10.20 2.02
C LEU A 34 -0.99 -11.59 2.32
N GLU A 35 -0.23 -12.61 1.91
CA GLU A 35 -0.45 -14.00 2.34
C GLU A 35 0.48 -14.27 3.52
N ILE A 36 -0.10 -14.54 4.68
CA ILE A 36 0.63 -14.84 5.93
C ILE A 36 0.39 -16.31 6.27
N PRO A 37 1.43 -17.14 6.44
CA PRO A 37 1.27 -18.52 6.88
C PRO A 37 0.51 -18.58 8.22
N ASN A 38 -0.51 -19.43 8.31
CA ASN A 38 -1.33 -19.54 9.52
C ASN A 38 -0.77 -20.54 10.55
N GLY A 39 0.36 -21.18 10.27
CA GLY A 39 1.01 -22.17 11.15
C GLY A 39 0.44 -23.59 11.08
N PHE A 40 -0.65 -23.82 10.32
CA PHE A 40 -1.32 -25.12 10.18
C PHE A 40 -1.39 -25.59 8.72
N GLY A 41 -0.45 -25.16 7.89
CA GLY A 41 -0.41 -25.50 6.46
C GLY A 41 -1.37 -24.72 5.56
N GLY A 42 -2.04 -23.69 6.11
CA GLY A 42 -2.85 -22.75 5.32
C GLY A 42 -2.27 -21.33 5.32
N VAL A 43 -2.95 -20.43 4.60
CA VAL A 43 -2.61 -19.01 4.53
C VAL A 43 -3.77 -18.16 5.04
N LYS A 44 -3.44 -17.10 5.77
CA LYS A 44 -4.34 -15.99 6.11
C LYS A 44 -4.05 -14.86 5.13
N GLN A 45 -5.10 -14.33 4.52
CA GLN A 45 -5.01 -13.09 3.74
C GLN A 45 -5.16 -11.89 4.67
N ASP A 46 -4.28 -10.91 4.53
CA ASP A 46 -4.35 -9.65 5.27
C ASP A 46 -4.27 -8.46 4.31
N LEU A 47 -4.98 -7.38 4.63
CA LEU A 47 -5.05 -6.17 3.80
C LEU A 47 -4.13 -5.09 4.37
N ILE A 48 -3.18 -4.63 3.57
CA ILE A 48 -2.44 -3.41 3.86
C ILE A 48 -2.95 -2.27 2.99
N ILE A 49 -3.21 -1.14 3.66
CA ILE A 49 -3.59 0.12 3.02
C ILE A 49 -2.37 1.04 3.02
N ILE A 50 -1.97 1.46 1.83
CA ILE A 50 -0.88 2.41 1.60
C ILE A 50 -1.48 3.76 1.20
N ARG A 51 -1.13 4.82 1.95
CA ARG A 51 -1.54 6.20 1.65
C ARG A 51 -0.71 6.79 0.53
N VAL A 52 -1.36 7.50 -0.37
CA VAL A 52 -0.72 8.19 -1.50
C VAL A 52 -0.89 9.70 -1.31
N SER A 53 0.21 10.44 -1.43
CA SER A 53 0.17 11.91 -1.36
C SER A 53 -0.56 12.50 -2.58
N GLN A 54 -1.11 13.70 -2.44
CA GLN A 54 -1.82 14.34 -3.55
C GLN A 54 -0.91 14.60 -4.75
N SER A 55 0.38 14.93 -4.53
CA SER A 55 1.34 15.12 -5.63
C SER A 55 1.53 13.87 -6.47
N LEU A 56 1.59 12.69 -5.84
CA LEU A 56 1.69 11.40 -6.53
C LEU A 56 0.39 11.02 -7.24
N VAL A 57 -0.78 11.37 -6.67
CA VAL A 57 -2.05 11.22 -7.38
C VAL A 57 -2.09 12.06 -8.64
N ASN A 58 -1.64 13.32 -8.56
CA ASN A 58 -1.57 14.21 -9.73
C ASN A 58 -0.58 13.68 -10.79
N ALA A 59 0.46 12.94 -10.37
CA ALA A 59 1.37 12.21 -11.26
C ALA A 59 0.78 10.91 -11.85
N GLY A 60 -0.49 10.59 -11.58
CA GLY A 60 -1.19 9.45 -12.17
C GLY A 60 -0.98 8.11 -11.46
N VAL A 61 -0.39 8.10 -10.26
CA VAL A 61 -0.04 6.86 -9.55
C VAL A 61 -1.24 5.95 -9.29
N LEU A 62 -2.42 6.50 -8.98
CA LEU A 62 -3.61 5.65 -8.76
C LEU A 62 -4.01 4.89 -10.02
N ASN A 63 -3.89 5.50 -11.20
CA ASN A 63 -4.16 4.84 -12.47
C ASN A 63 -3.13 3.74 -12.76
N CYS A 64 -1.85 3.98 -12.43
CA CYS A 64 -0.81 2.96 -12.52
C CYS A 64 -1.11 1.78 -11.60
N ALA A 65 -1.49 2.04 -10.34
CA ALA A 65 -1.86 1.00 -9.39
C ALA A 65 -3.08 0.19 -9.85
N SER A 66 -4.13 0.84 -10.36
CA SER A 66 -5.32 0.17 -10.88
C SER A 66 -5.01 -0.76 -12.06
N LYS A 67 -4.07 -0.40 -12.94
CA LYS A 67 -3.62 -1.28 -14.06
C LYS A 67 -2.87 -2.54 -13.59
N LEU A 68 -2.37 -2.54 -12.36
CA LEU A 68 -1.65 -3.66 -11.76
C LEU A 68 -2.55 -4.55 -10.91
N THR A 69 -3.87 -4.27 -10.84
CA THR A 69 -4.82 -5.07 -10.06
C THR A 69 -4.74 -6.56 -10.42
N GLY A 70 -4.70 -7.40 -9.40
CA GLY A 70 -4.56 -8.86 -9.52
C GLY A 70 -3.12 -9.35 -9.65
N LYS A 71 -2.15 -8.46 -9.91
CA LYS A 71 -0.73 -8.81 -10.07
C LYS A 71 0.03 -8.74 -8.75
N PHE A 72 1.12 -9.51 -8.65
CA PHE A 72 2.07 -9.35 -7.55
C PHE A 72 2.94 -8.13 -7.77
N VAL A 73 3.08 -7.31 -6.74
CA VAL A 73 3.78 -6.03 -6.78
C VAL A 73 4.72 -5.88 -5.59
N GLN A 74 5.79 -5.12 -5.81
CA GLN A 74 6.64 -4.57 -4.76
C GLN A 74 6.43 -3.06 -4.71
N ILE A 75 6.00 -2.57 -3.55
CA ILE A 75 5.68 -1.17 -3.33
C ILE A 75 6.66 -0.58 -2.30
N PRO A 76 7.50 0.39 -2.69
CA PRO A 76 8.34 1.13 -1.75
C PRO A 76 7.50 2.02 -0.85
N VAL A 77 7.74 1.95 0.46
CA VAL A 77 6.98 2.71 1.45
C VAL A 77 7.88 3.33 2.51
N TYR A 78 7.36 4.37 3.16
CA TYR A 78 7.84 4.79 4.47
C TYR A 78 6.73 4.65 5.50
N VAL A 79 7.13 4.26 6.71
CA VAL A 79 6.20 4.07 7.83
C VAL A 79 6.15 5.34 8.66
N ARG A 80 4.93 5.78 8.96
CA ARG A 80 4.68 6.86 9.91
C ARG A 80 3.97 6.28 11.14
N PRO A 81 4.66 6.09 12.28
CA PRO A 81 4.00 5.76 13.53
C PRO A 81 3.17 6.96 14.00
N TRP A 82 2.08 6.69 14.71
CA TRP A 82 1.25 7.71 15.33
C TRP A 82 0.66 7.19 16.63
N SER A 83 0.36 8.11 17.54
CA SER A 83 -0.40 7.85 18.75
C SER A 83 -1.37 9.02 18.98
N MET A 84 -2.63 8.71 19.27
CA MET A 84 -3.70 9.69 19.48
C MET A 84 -4.78 9.07 20.37
N ASP A 85 -5.22 9.80 21.41
CA ASP A 85 -6.30 9.40 22.33
C ASP A 85 -6.16 7.97 22.89
N GLY A 86 -4.94 7.61 23.29
CA GLY A 86 -4.63 6.28 23.85
C GLY A 86 -4.60 5.14 22.83
N ARG A 87 -4.70 5.45 21.53
CA ARG A 87 -4.53 4.48 20.43
C ARG A 87 -3.22 4.74 19.73
N GLU A 88 -2.55 3.67 19.37
CA GLU A 88 -1.32 3.70 18.59
C GLU A 88 -1.49 2.92 17.29
N GLY A 89 -0.67 3.26 16.30
CA GLY A 89 -0.66 2.55 15.04
C GLY A 89 0.41 3.04 14.10
N VAL A 90 0.42 2.42 12.92
CA VAL A 90 1.33 2.76 11.83
C VAL A 90 0.54 3.07 10.58
N THR A 91 1.00 4.07 9.84
CA THR A 91 0.52 4.35 8.48
C THR A 91 1.62 4.06 7.49
N TYR A 92 1.35 3.23 6.51
CA TYR A 92 2.21 3.04 5.35
C TYR A 92 1.91 4.12 4.33
N ASN A 93 2.93 4.81 3.85
CA ASN A 93 2.82 5.85 2.83
C ASN A 93 3.70 5.46 1.64
N LEU A 94 3.22 5.72 0.43
CA LEU A 94 4.01 5.52 -0.77
C LEU A 94 5.19 6.50 -0.78
N SER A 95 6.39 5.99 -0.99
CA SER A 95 7.59 6.82 -1.12
C SER A 95 7.52 7.71 -2.38
N SER A 96 7.99 8.96 -2.27
CA SER A 96 7.83 10.00 -3.31
C SER A 96 8.59 9.72 -4.61
N ASP A 97 9.67 8.93 -4.56
CA ASP A 97 10.68 8.86 -5.64
C ASP A 97 10.60 7.51 -6.37
N SER A 98 9.45 6.87 -6.32
CA SER A 98 9.41 5.42 -6.17
C SER A 98 8.31 4.80 -7.03
N VAL A 99 8.68 3.80 -7.82
CA VAL A 99 7.81 3.15 -8.81
C VAL A 99 7.22 1.87 -8.23
N ILE A 100 5.91 1.66 -8.43
CA ILE A 100 5.27 0.37 -8.14
C ILE A 100 5.76 -0.63 -9.17
N LYS A 101 6.49 -1.66 -8.72
CA LYS A 101 7.08 -2.67 -9.60
C LYS A 101 6.25 -3.94 -9.59
N GLU A 102 5.84 -4.42 -10.76
CA GLU A 102 5.31 -5.78 -10.92
C GLU A 102 6.44 -6.80 -10.69
N ILE A 103 6.15 -7.83 -9.90
CA ILE A 103 7.08 -8.92 -9.58
C ILE A 103 6.40 -10.27 -9.83
N LYS A 104 7.20 -11.32 -10.01
CA LYS A 104 6.67 -12.69 -9.98
C LYS A 104 6.34 -13.06 -8.54
N LYS A 105 5.28 -13.84 -8.33
CA LYS A 105 5.06 -14.50 -7.04
C LYS A 105 6.23 -15.45 -6.82
N GLU A 106 6.99 -15.24 -5.76
CA GLU A 106 7.99 -16.21 -5.31
C GLU A 106 7.22 -17.38 -4.67
N SER A 107 7.46 -18.58 -5.20
CA SER A 107 6.84 -19.85 -4.79
C SER A 107 7.59 -20.51 -3.65
#